data_AF-A0A7W5U3H7-F1
#
_entry.id   AF-A0A7W5U3H7-F1
#
_cell.length_a   1.000
_cell.length_b   1.000
_cell.length_c   1.000
_cell.angle_alpha   90.00
_cell.angle_beta   90.00
_cell.angle_gamma   90.00
#
_symmetry.space_group_name_H-M   'P 1'
#
loop_
_entity.id
_entity.type
_entity.pdbx_description
1 polymer ?
#
loop_
_entity_poly.entity_id
_entity_poly.type
_entity_poly.pdbx_seq_one_letter_code
_entity_poly.pdbx_strand_id
1 'polypeptide(L)'
;MKPSRFTAGAATGLTLALALSACAGGEADNEEPMEPEATQQEQESTPEESPDETGMDDGDMENMDEESMDEETTGEETMDEESMDEESSDLSAVMPESTGDPFADARTAAQHMPMTAATLSSGFASALDIPGDAQSEAADVRGQLTALFQEHVYLAGIGVATAYQTGPDSQEFELASETLDANSVALADAVGELAGDDARESFLRNWREHIGYFVDYAVAASEGDQEAMDQAEADLREYTDGVGAFFDRTTDGELPAESITESFNGHVDTLTAAIDSMAAGDADAFSNLKMAADHVVEGSAVMTEGLTAAAGLEGDPSDEATEVRATLTAGL
;
A
#
# COMPACT_ATOMS: atom_id res chain seq x y z
N MET A 1 -31.70 -45.06 0.10
CA MET A 1 -30.87 -44.01 -0.51
C MET A 1 -31.65 -43.27 -1.58
N LYS A 2 -31.95 -42.00 -1.32
CA LYS A 2 -32.46 -40.98 -2.24
C LYS A 2 -31.96 -39.62 -1.69
N PRO A 3 -31.65 -38.65 -2.56
CA PRO A 3 -30.87 -37.46 -2.19
C PRO A 3 -31.76 -36.39 -1.54
N SER A 4 -31.24 -35.71 -0.51
CA SER A 4 -31.87 -34.51 0.03
C SER A 4 -31.40 -33.29 -0.76
N ARG A 5 -32.39 -32.56 -1.28
CA ARG A 5 -32.27 -31.23 -1.86
C ARG A 5 -32.29 -30.21 -0.71
N PHE A 6 -31.39 -29.25 -0.73
CA PHE A 6 -31.56 -27.98 -0.02
C PHE A 6 -31.71 -26.88 -1.06
N THR A 7 -32.80 -26.13 -0.96
CA THR A 7 -33.13 -24.98 -1.80
C THR A 7 -33.10 -23.71 -0.95
N ALA A 8 -32.43 -22.71 -1.49
CA ALA A 8 -32.71 -21.26 -1.42
C ALA A 8 -32.79 -20.56 -0.04
N GLY A 9 -31.82 -19.69 0.21
CA GLY A 9 -31.98 -18.45 0.97
C GLY A 9 -31.44 -17.30 0.12
N ALA A 10 -32.34 -16.42 -0.34
CA ALA A 10 -32.01 -15.23 -1.10
C ALA A 10 -31.41 -14.16 -0.17
N ALA A 11 -30.23 -13.63 -0.50
CA ALA A 11 -29.69 -12.43 0.13
C ALA A 11 -30.01 -11.23 -0.75
N THR A 12 -30.72 -10.29 -0.13
CA THR A 12 -31.30 -9.08 -0.68
C THR A 12 -30.19 -8.10 -1.10
N GLY A 13 -30.28 -7.60 -2.33
CA GLY A 13 -29.40 -6.55 -2.84
C GLY A 13 -29.65 -5.19 -2.21
N LEU A 14 -28.58 -4.41 -2.11
CA LEU A 14 -28.62 -2.96 -1.91
C LEU A 14 -27.83 -2.33 -3.05
N THR A 15 -28.53 -2.00 -4.13
CA THR A 15 -27.98 -1.25 -5.28
C THR A 15 -28.06 0.24 -4.95
N LEU A 16 -26.92 0.91 -4.80
CA LEU A 16 -26.85 2.37 -4.72
C LEU A 16 -26.83 2.93 -6.15
N ALA A 17 -27.95 3.48 -6.59
CA ALA A 17 -28.07 4.14 -7.89
C ALA A 17 -27.67 5.63 -7.77
N LEU A 18 -26.55 6.00 -8.40
CA LEU A 18 -26.19 7.40 -8.66
C LEU A 18 -26.89 7.85 -9.95
N ALA A 19 -27.80 8.80 -9.82
CA ALA A 19 -28.47 9.44 -10.95
C ALA A 19 -27.73 10.72 -11.33
N LEU A 20 -27.00 10.71 -12.45
CA LEU A 20 -26.55 11.94 -13.11
C LEU A 20 -27.62 12.42 -14.09
N SER A 21 -28.16 13.61 -13.84
CA SER A 21 -29.08 14.30 -14.75
C SER A 21 -28.26 15.01 -15.83
N ALA A 22 -28.33 14.49 -17.06
CA ALA A 22 -27.83 15.18 -18.24
C ALA A 22 -28.88 16.18 -18.75
N CYS A 23 -28.49 17.44 -18.89
CA CYS A 23 -29.19 18.46 -19.66
C CYS A 23 -28.16 19.31 -20.39
N ALA A 24 -27.95 19.04 -21.68
CA ALA A 24 -27.91 20.02 -22.76
C ALA A 24 -27.37 19.35 -24.03
N GLY A 25 -28.15 19.40 -25.11
CA GLY A 25 -27.72 18.99 -26.44
C GLY A 25 -27.28 20.17 -27.30
N GLY A 26 -26.84 19.82 -28.51
CA GLY A 26 -26.47 20.71 -29.61
C GLY A 26 -24.95 20.87 -29.73
N GLU A 27 -24.30 20.80 -30.88
CA GLU A 27 -24.67 20.40 -32.23
C GLU A 27 -23.32 20.20 -32.96
N ALA A 28 -23.24 19.30 -33.93
CA ALA A 28 -22.02 19.03 -34.69
C ALA A 28 -21.64 20.21 -35.59
N ASP A 29 -20.34 20.47 -35.77
CA ASP A 29 -19.79 20.80 -37.07
C ASP A 29 -18.29 20.45 -37.17
N ASN A 30 -17.98 19.83 -38.32
CA ASN A 30 -16.68 19.45 -38.85
C ASN A 30 -15.76 20.66 -39.11
N GLU A 31 -14.46 20.53 -38.82
CA GLU A 31 -13.38 21.06 -39.68
C GLU A 31 -12.02 20.41 -39.28
N GLU A 32 -11.40 19.66 -40.20
CA GLU A 32 -10.01 19.16 -40.11
C GLU A 32 -9.00 20.23 -40.62
N PRO A 33 -7.67 19.98 -40.66
CA PRO A 33 -6.71 20.43 -39.67
C PRO A 33 -5.70 21.46 -40.24
N MET A 34 -4.96 22.13 -39.36
CA MET A 34 -3.73 22.85 -39.74
C MET A 34 -2.60 22.53 -38.76
N GLU A 35 -1.49 22.05 -39.32
CA GLU A 35 -0.15 22.05 -38.73
C GLU A 35 0.80 22.88 -39.62
N PRO A 36 2.07 23.14 -39.22
CA PRO A 36 2.50 23.79 -37.99
C PRO A 36 3.48 24.95 -38.29
N GLU A 37 3.72 25.86 -37.34
CA GLU A 37 4.89 26.73 -37.39
C GLU A 37 5.65 26.71 -36.07
N ALA A 38 6.92 26.33 -36.17
CA ALA A 38 7.93 26.45 -35.14
C ALA A 38 8.43 27.89 -35.04
N THR A 39 8.67 28.42 -33.83
CA THR A 39 9.96 29.07 -33.51
C THR A 39 10.17 29.29 -32.01
N GLN A 40 11.34 28.80 -31.59
CA GLN A 40 12.14 29.07 -30.40
C GLN A 40 12.05 30.49 -29.83
N GLN A 41 12.09 30.61 -28.49
CA GLN A 41 13.12 31.41 -27.82
C GLN A 41 13.23 31.09 -26.32
N GLU A 42 14.45 30.73 -25.94
CA GLU A 42 15.01 30.63 -24.59
C GLU A 42 14.88 31.95 -23.82
N GLN A 43 14.59 31.90 -22.50
CA GLN A 43 15.22 32.79 -21.52
C GLN A 43 15.40 32.07 -20.18
N GLU A 44 16.66 31.79 -19.85
CA GLU A 44 17.16 31.54 -18.50
C GLU A 44 16.89 32.76 -17.61
N SER A 45 16.57 32.53 -16.33
CA SER A 45 16.95 33.42 -15.22
C SER A 45 16.99 32.64 -13.91
N THR A 46 18.19 32.62 -13.33
CA THR A 46 18.61 32.04 -12.04
C THR A 46 18.27 32.98 -10.86
N PRO A 47 18.46 32.54 -9.58
CA PRO A 47 17.55 32.86 -8.48
C PRO A 47 17.99 34.02 -7.58
N GLU A 48 17.02 34.64 -6.89
CA GLU A 48 17.28 35.55 -5.76
C GLU A 48 17.12 34.83 -4.42
N GLU A 49 18.21 34.70 -3.69
CA GLU A 49 18.24 34.47 -2.24
C GLU A 49 17.90 35.76 -1.48
N SER A 50 17.31 35.61 -0.29
CA SER A 50 17.36 36.60 0.80
C SER A 50 17.16 35.92 2.17
N PRO A 51 17.67 36.52 3.26
CA PRO A 51 18.37 35.76 4.31
C PRO A 51 17.68 35.71 5.68
N ASP A 52 18.12 34.73 6.48
CA ASP A 52 18.53 34.76 7.90
C ASP A 52 17.82 35.75 8.85
N GLU A 53 17.07 35.21 9.83
CA GLU A 53 16.67 35.93 11.03
C GLU A 53 17.10 35.14 12.28
N THR A 54 17.86 35.87 13.08
CA THR A 54 18.58 35.50 14.30
C THR A 54 17.69 35.14 15.48
N GLY A 55 18.21 34.24 16.34
CA GLY A 55 17.61 33.90 17.62
C GLY A 55 17.70 34.98 18.71
N MET A 56 16.93 34.74 19.77
CA MET A 56 16.92 35.31 21.12
C MET A 56 15.92 34.44 21.92
N ASP A 57 16.00 34.17 23.21
CA ASP A 57 16.97 34.27 24.30
C ASP A 57 16.24 33.66 25.50
N ASP A 58 16.99 33.12 26.46
CA ASP A 58 16.54 32.40 27.64
C ASP A 58 15.70 33.25 28.62
N GLY A 59 14.86 32.56 29.41
CA GLY A 59 14.01 33.18 30.43
C GLY A 59 13.52 32.21 31.49
N ASP A 60 14.48 31.64 32.22
CA ASP A 60 14.38 30.89 33.48
C ASP A 60 13.54 31.64 34.54
N MET A 61 12.58 30.97 35.23
CA MET A 61 12.20 31.30 36.63
C MET A 61 11.57 30.10 37.35
N GLU A 62 12.17 29.83 38.50
CA GLU A 62 12.01 28.74 39.45
C GLU A 62 10.71 28.74 40.29
N ASN A 63 10.35 27.52 40.72
CA ASN A 63 9.88 27.07 42.05
C ASN A 63 8.84 27.87 42.84
N MET A 64 7.80 27.15 43.31
CA MET A 64 7.30 27.29 44.68
C MET A 64 6.58 26.03 45.17
N ASP A 65 7.10 25.50 46.27
CA ASP A 65 6.67 24.34 47.05
C ASP A 65 5.43 24.58 47.94
N GLU A 66 4.85 23.44 48.35
CA GLU A 66 4.17 23.14 49.62
C GLU A 66 2.89 23.90 50.04
N GLU A 67 1.81 23.17 50.33
CA GLU A 67 1.47 22.83 51.73
C GLU A 67 0.28 21.86 51.85
N SER A 68 0.42 21.00 52.86
CA SER A 68 -0.49 19.97 53.38
C SER A 68 -1.65 20.52 54.21
N MET A 69 -2.81 19.85 54.19
CA MET A 69 -3.77 19.88 55.29
C MET A 69 -4.53 18.55 55.41
N ASP A 70 -4.26 17.85 56.51
CA ASP A 70 -5.04 16.74 57.07
C ASP A 70 -6.26 17.27 57.84
N GLU A 71 -7.40 16.58 57.76
CA GLU A 71 -8.43 16.62 58.82
C GLU A 71 -9.10 15.24 58.99
N GLU A 72 -9.26 14.83 60.24
CA GLU A 72 -9.63 13.50 60.70
C GLU A 72 -11.15 13.18 60.74
N THR A 73 -11.45 11.87 60.66
CA THR A 73 -12.38 11.04 61.46
C THR A 73 -13.88 11.31 61.52
N THR A 74 -14.70 10.33 61.09
CA THR A 74 -15.49 9.44 61.97
C THR A 74 -16.02 8.25 61.17
N GLY A 75 -15.92 7.04 61.74
CA GLY A 75 -16.33 5.80 61.08
C GLY A 75 -17.80 5.43 61.25
N GLU A 76 -18.24 4.49 60.42
CA GLU A 76 -19.23 3.48 60.78
C GLU A 76 -19.05 2.27 59.83
N GLU A 77 -18.81 1.10 60.41
CA GLU A 77 -18.73 -0.16 59.67
C GLU A 77 -20.12 -0.59 59.19
N THR A 78 -20.26 -0.90 57.91
CA THR A 78 -21.23 -1.88 57.43
C THR A 78 -20.53 -2.83 56.46
N MET A 79 -20.46 -4.10 56.87
CA MET A 79 -20.03 -5.22 56.04
C MET A 79 -21.10 -5.56 54.99
N ASP A 80 -20.59 -6.15 53.91
CA ASP A 80 -21.25 -6.94 52.87
C ASP A 80 -22.08 -6.16 51.84
N GLU A 81 -21.60 -6.10 50.60
CA GLU A 81 -21.95 -7.10 49.57
C GLU A 81 -20.82 -7.19 48.54
N GLU A 82 -20.49 -8.41 48.13
CA GLU A 82 -19.59 -8.66 47.01
C GLU A 82 -20.18 -8.08 45.72
N SER A 83 -19.66 -6.94 45.27
CA SER A 83 -19.68 -6.59 43.86
C SER A 83 -18.41 -7.16 43.25
N MET A 84 -18.56 -8.22 42.45
CA MET A 84 -17.59 -8.53 41.41
C MET A 84 -17.33 -7.23 40.64
N ASP A 85 -16.10 -6.72 40.72
CA ASP A 85 -15.59 -5.72 39.79
C ASP A 85 -15.63 -6.36 38.41
N GLU A 86 -16.75 -6.18 37.70
CA GLU A 86 -16.69 -6.16 36.25
C GLU A 86 -15.82 -4.95 35.92
N GLU A 87 -14.56 -5.23 35.56
CA GLU A 87 -13.74 -4.36 34.73
C GLU A 87 -14.51 -4.13 33.42
N SER A 88 -15.51 -3.26 33.49
CA SER A 88 -16.03 -2.53 32.35
C SER A 88 -14.84 -1.79 31.79
N SER A 89 -14.14 -2.42 30.85
CA SER A 89 -13.18 -1.74 29.99
C SER A 89 -13.86 -0.46 29.50
N ASP A 90 -13.36 0.66 29.99
CA ASP A 90 -13.89 1.97 29.68
C ASP A 90 -13.63 2.26 28.20
N LEU A 91 -14.57 1.87 27.35
CA LEU A 91 -14.51 2.08 25.91
C LEU A 91 -14.54 3.57 25.55
N SER A 92 -14.75 4.49 26.51
CA SER A 92 -14.62 5.93 26.30
C SER A 92 -13.16 6.40 26.19
N ALA A 93 -12.18 5.53 26.49
CA ALA A 93 -10.76 5.83 26.39
C ALA A 93 -10.14 5.54 25.01
N VAL A 94 -10.87 4.92 24.07
CA VAL A 94 -10.39 4.75 22.69
C VAL A 94 -10.69 6.02 21.91
N MET A 95 -9.83 7.02 22.06
CA MET A 95 -9.86 8.21 21.20
C MET A 95 -9.28 7.80 19.84
N PRO A 96 -9.96 8.06 18.71
CA PRO A 96 -9.37 7.82 17.40
C PRO A 96 -8.14 8.72 17.25
N GLU A 97 -6.97 8.13 17.02
CA GLU A 97 -5.83 8.89 16.54
C GLU A 97 -6.13 9.27 15.09
N SER A 98 -6.13 10.57 14.81
CA SER A 98 -6.38 11.13 13.49
C SER A 98 -5.38 12.25 13.24
N THR A 99 -4.75 12.20 12.07
CA THR A 99 -3.87 13.23 11.54
C THR A 99 -4.65 14.41 10.96
N GLY A 100 -5.98 14.27 10.82
CA GLY A 100 -6.84 15.20 10.09
C GLY A 100 -6.90 14.93 8.58
N ASP A 101 -6.07 14.02 8.07
CA ASP A 101 -6.13 13.50 6.72
C ASP A 101 -6.74 12.08 6.73
N PRO A 102 -7.97 11.90 6.20
CA PRO A 102 -8.63 10.61 6.22
C PRO A 102 -7.90 9.53 5.39
N PHE A 103 -7.11 9.90 4.38
CA PHE A 103 -6.33 8.93 3.60
C PHE A 103 -5.11 8.46 4.36
N ALA A 104 -4.37 9.38 4.99
CA ALA A 104 -3.27 9.03 5.87
C ALA A 104 -3.74 8.19 7.07
N ASP A 105 -4.91 8.51 7.64
CA ASP A 105 -5.50 7.77 8.75
C ASP A 105 -5.95 6.35 8.32
N ALA A 106 -6.63 6.23 7.18
CA ALA A 106 -7.03 4.94 6.63
C ALA A 106 -5.83 4.05 6.30
N ARG A 107 -4.77 4.65 5.77
CA ARG A 107 -3.50 3.99 5.51
C ARG A 107 -2.82 3.51 6.79
N THR A 108 -2.74 4.38 7.81
CA THR A 108 -2.19 4.02 9.12
C THR A 108 -2.96 2.84 9.71
N ALA A 109 -4.29 2.85 9.63
CA ALA A 109 -5.13 1.73 10.05
C ALA A 109 -4.83 0.44 9.26
N ALA A 110 -4.69 0.52 7.94
CA ALA A 110 -4.32 -0.62 7.11
C ALA A 110 -2.94 -1.20 7.49
N GLN A 111 -1.97 -0.34 7.79
CA GLN A 111 -0.63 -0.74 8.25
C GLN A 111 -0.62 -1.44 9.63
N HIS A 112 -1.70 -1.32 10.42
CA HIS A 112 -1.87 -2.10 11.65
C HIS A 112 -2.40 -3.52 11.42
N MET A 113 -3.01 -3.81 10.26
CA MET A 113 -3.61 -5.12 9.98
C MET A 113 -2.60 -6.29 9.97
N PRO A 114 -1.35 -6.15 9.53
CA PRO A 114 -0.34 -7.21 9.65
C PRO A 114 -0.06 -7.65 11.10
N MET A 115 -0.15 -6.73 12.08
CA MET A 115 -0.04 -7.10 13.50
C MET A 115 -1.26 -7.87 14.00
N THR A 116 -2.44 -7.53 13.49
CA THR A 116 -3.66 -8.30 13.74
C THR A 116 -3.56 -9.70 13.15
N ALA A 117 -3.05 -9.81 11.91
CA ALA A 117 -2.78 -11.08 11.24
C ALA A 117 -1.82 -11.95 12.05
N ALA A 118 -0.70 -11.38 12.54
CA ALA A 118 0.26 -12.08 13.40
C ALA A 118 -0.40 -12.64 14.68
N THR A 119 -1.21 -11.83 15.36
CA THR A 119 -1.92 -12.25 16.58
C THR A 119 -2.88 -13.42 16.28
N LEU A 120 -3.64 -13.31 15.19
CA LEU A 120 -4.59 -14.35 14.78
C LEU A 120 -3.87 -15.62 14.32
N SER A 121 -2.80 -15.51 13.54
CA SER A 121 -2.04 -16.66 13.02
C SER A 121 -1.40 -17.46 14.15
N SER A 122 -0.83 -16.80 15.16
CA SER A 122 -0.30 -17.49 16.34
C SER A 122 -1.38 -18.30 17.09
N GLY A 123 -2.57 -17.71 17.24
CA GLY A 123 -3.73 -18.38 17.84
C GLY A 123 -4.21 -19.58 17.02
N PHE A 124 -4.34 -19.43 15.69
CA PHE A 124 -4.75 -20.52 14.81
C PHE A 124 -3.70 -21.63 14.74
N ALA A 125 -2.42 -21.29 14.62
CA ALA A 125 -1.33 -22.26 14.59
C ALA A 125 -1.32 -23.11 15.85
N SER A 126 -1.48 -22.48 17.02
CA SER A 126 -1.58 -23.17 18.30
C SER A 126 -2.85 -24.04 18.42
N ALA A 127 -4.01 -23.52 18.00
CA ALA A 127 -5.30 -24.20 18.18
C ALA A 127 -5.49 -25.39 17.21
N LEU A 128 -4.86 -25.34 16.05
CA LEU A 128 -4.99 -26.33 14.98
C LEU A 128 -3.75 -27.21 14.81
N ASP A 129 -2.74 -27.07 15.68
CA ASP A 129 -1.46 -27.77 15.61
C ASP A 129 -0.76 -27.59 14.24
N ILE A 130 -0.79 -26.36 13.69
CA ILE A 130 -0.15 -26.05 12.40
C ILE A 130 1.37 -25.99 12.61
N PRO A 131 2.17 -26.74 11.83
CA PRO A 131 3.63 -26.70 11.92
C PRO A 131 4.22 -25.34 11.53
N GLY A 132 5.34 -24.97 12.16
CA GLY A 132 6.07 -23.73 11.85
C GLY A 132 5.98 -22.69 12.96
N ASP A 133 6.41 -21.46 12.66
CA ASP A 133 6.35 -20.34 13.59
C ASP A 133 5.93 -19.04 12.90
N ALA A 134 4.64 -18.69 13.05
CA ALA A 134 4.07 -17.44 12.54
C ALA A 134 4.67 -16.18 13.17
N GLN A 135 5.45 -16.32 14.24
CA GLN A 135 6.12 -15.22 14.95
C GLN A 135 7.63 -15.20 14.73
N SER A 136 8.16 -16.04 13.82
CA SER A 136 9.57 -16.00 13.43
C SER A 136 9.93 -14.69 12.71
N GLU A 137 11.22 -14.36 12.65
CA GLU A 137 11.71 -13.17 11.94
C GLU A 137 11.34 -13.24 10.44
N ALA A 138 11.51 -14.43 9.83
CA ALA A 138 11.10 -14.66 8.45
C ALA A 138 9.59 -14.47 8.24
N ALA A 139 8.75 -14.91 9.19
CA ALA A 139 7.31 -14.68 9.13
C ALA A 139 6.92 -13.20 9.27
N ASP A 140 7.71 -12.43 10.02
CA ASP A 140 7.51 -11.00 10.17
C ASP A 140 7.77 -10.25 8.86
N VAL A 141 8.91 -10.50 8.25
CA VAL A 141 9.27 -9.95 6.94
C VAL A 141 8.25 -10.37 5.88
N ARG A 142 7.84 -11.64 5.86
CA ARG A 142 6.80 -12.14 4.95
C ARG A 142 5.52 -11.33 5.07
N GLY A 143 5.03 -11.16 6.29
CA GLY A 143 3.81 -10.40 6.56
C GLY A 143 3.96 -8.93 6.14
N GLN A 144 5.08 -8.29 6.47
CA GLN A 144 5.32 -6.89 6.12
C GLN A 144 5.36 -6.69 4.59
N LEU A 145 6.13 -7.50 3.85
CA LEU A 145 6.22 -7.41 2.40
C LEU A 145 4.88 -7.72 1.72
N THR A 146 4.14 -8.74 2.18
CA THR A 146 2.79 -9.03 1.69
C THR A 146 1.87 -7.81 1.79
N ALA A 147 1.88 -7.11 2.93
CA ALA A 147 1.05 -5.92 3.14
C ALA A 147 1.47 -4.76 2.24
N LEU A 148 2.77 -4.46 2.18
CA LEU A 148 3.32 -3.34 1.41
C LEU A 148 3.11 -3.53 -0.09
N PHE A 149 3.30 -4.75 -0.61
CA PHE A 149 3.06 -5.04 -2.02
C PHE A 149 1.58 -5.00 -2.39
N GLN A 150 0.70 -5.49 -1.52
CA GLN A 150 -0.73 -5.39 -1.76
C GLN A 150 -1.19 -3.92 -1.76
N GLU A 151 -0.73 -3.14 -0.78
CA GLU A 151 -0.97 -1.70 -0.71
C GLU A 151 -0.48 -0.99 -1.98
N HIS A 152 0.72 -1.33 -2.46
CA HIS A 152 1.31 -0.78 -3.67
C HIS A 152 0.36 -0.89 -4.87
N VAL A 153 -0.20 -2.08 -5.12
CA VAL A 153 -1.07 -2.31 -6.27
C VAL A 153 -2.35 -1.48 -6.19
N TYR A 154 -2.97 -1.38 -5.02
CA TYR A 154 -4.17 -0.57 -4.85
C TYR A 154 -3.88 0.93 -4.97
N LEU A 155 -2.77 1.42 -4.40
CA LEU A 155 -2.34 2.81 -4.53
C LEU A 155 -1.97 3.15 -5.98
N ALA A 156 -1.30 2.23 -6.69
CA ALA A 156 -1.00 2.38 -8.11
C ALA A 156 -2.30 2.45 -8.94
N GLY A 157 -3.26 1.56 -8.67
CA GLY A 157 -4.60 1.59 -9.27
C GLY A 157 -5.34 2.91 -9.05
N ILE A 158 -5.25 3.47 -7.84
CA ILE A 158 -5.80 4.81 -7.53
C ILE A 158 -5.05 5.90 -8.30
N GLY A 159 -3.72 5.85 -8.33
CA GLY A 159 -2.87 6.82 -9.03
C GLY A 159 -3.18 6.87 -10.53
N VAL A 160 -3.18 5.72 -11.21
CA VAL A 160 -3.46 5.66 -12.66
C VAL A 160 -4.91 6.05 -12.98
N ALA A 161 -5.89 5.64 -12.16
CA ALA A 161 -7.27 6.07 -12.34
C ALA A 161 -7.45 7.57 -12.10
N THR A 162 -6.64 8.18 -11.23
CA THR A 162 -6.65 9.62 -10.96
C THR A 162 -6.00 10.39 -12.10
N ALA A 163 -4.84 9.95 -12.59
CA ALA A 163 -4.18 10.49 -13.77
C ALA A 163 -5.12 10.48 -14.97
N TYR A 164 -5.80 9.36 -15.20
CA TYR A 164 -6.83 9.21 -16.24
C TYR A 164 -7.96 10.25 -16.10
N GLN A 165 -8.51 10.42 -14.90
CA GLN A 165 -9.69 11.28 -14.69
C GLN A 165 -9.38 12.78 -14.69
N THR A 166 -8.18 13.15 -14.24
CA THR A 166 -7.84 14.55 -13.91
C THR A 166 -6.64 15.08 -14.68
N GLY A 167 -5.90 14.22 -15.38
CA GLY A 167 -4.63 14.51 -16.02
C GLY A 167 -3.42 14.24 -15.09
N PRO A 168 -2.25 13.90 -15.64
CA PRO A 168 -1.03 13.66 -14.87
C PRO A 168 -0.41 14.94 -14.26
N ASP A 169 -0.89 16.13 -14.66
CA ASP A 169 -0.45 17.42 -14.10
C ASP A 169 -1.41 17.96 -13.02
N SER A 170 -2.40 17.18 -12.59
CA SER A 170 -3.41 17.63 -11.63
C SER A 170 -2.91 17.58 -10.18
N GLN A 171 -3.50 18.42 -9.32
CA GLN A 171 -3.23 18.37 -7.89
C GLN A 171 -3.67 17.04 -7.27
N GLU A 172 -4.77 16.47 -7.77
CA GLU A 172 -5.31 15.18 -7.33
C GLU A 172 -4.33 14.04 -7.62
N PHE A 173 -3.72 14.05 -8.80
CA PHE A 173 -2.70 13.06 -9.17
C PHE A 173 -1.42 13.23 -8.37
N GLU A 174 -0.99 14.47 -8.10
CA GLU A 174 0.16 14.76 -7.23
C GLU A 174 -0.05 14.13 -5.84
N LEU A 175 -1.20 14.36 -5.20
CA LEU A 175 -1.53 13.79 -3.88
C LEU A 175 -1.61 12.26 -3.89
N ALA A 176 -2.17 11.66 -4.95
CA ALA A 176 -2.19 10.22 -5.11
C ALA A 176 -0.77 9.65 -5.28
N SER A 177 0.08 10.34 -6.02
CA SER A 177 1.47 9.98 -6.27
C SER A 177 2.33 10.10 -5.00
N GLU A 178 2.12 11.12 -4.18
CA GLU A 178 2.79 11.26 -2.87
C GLU A 178 2.46 10.08 -1.94
N THR A 179 1.19 9.66 -1.93
CA THR A 179 0.78 8.50 -1.12
C THR A 179 1.43 7.22 -1.64
N LEU A 180 1.44 7.00 -2.95
CA LEU A 180 2.12 5.86 -3.58
C LEU A 180 3.63 5.90 -3.33
N ASP A 181 4.25 7.08 -3.32
CA ASP A 181 5.67 7.23 -3.03
C ASP A 181 6.02 6.88 -1.58
N ALA A 182 5.16 7.25 -0.63
CA ALA A 182 5.35 6.84 0.77
C ALA A 182 5.30 5.31 0.93
N ASN A 183 4.53 4.57 0.10
CA ASN A 183 4.60 3.10 0.04
C ASN A 183 5.92 2.62 -0.57
N SER A 184 6.38 3.28 -1.62
CA SER A 184 7.66 3.00 -2.28
C SER A 184 8.85 3.15 -1.32
N VAL A 185 8.82 4.19 -0.48
CA VAL A 185 9.82 4.40 0.58
C VAL A 185 9.77 3.27 1.61
N ALA A 186 8.57 2.89 2.08
CA ALA A 186 8.43 1.79 3.05
C ALA A 186 8.90 0.43 2.49
N LEU A 187 8.64 0.14 1.21
CA LEU A 187 9.19 -1.04 0.52
C LEU A 187 10.71 -0.97 0.43
N ALA A 188 11.27 0.19 0.10
CA ALA A 188 12.71 0.38 0.04
C ALA A 188 13.38 0.23 1.40
N ASP A 189 12.73 0.72 2.47
CA ASP A 189 13.19 0.55 3.85
C ASP A 189 13.23 -0.95 4.22
N ALA A 190 12.16 -1.70 3.94
CA ALA A 190 12.11 -3.15 4.19
C ALA A 190 13.20 -3.92 3.42
N VAL A 191 13.47 -3.55 2.16
CA VAL A 191 14.60 -4.11 1.39
C VAL A 191 15.93 -3.72 2.02
N GLY A 192 16.07 -2.47 2.46
CA GLY A 192 17.27 -1.93 3.10
C GLY A 192 17.63 -2.60 4.41
N GLU A 193 16.63 -2.95 5.22
CA GLU A 193 16.83 -3.68 6.48
C GLU A 193 17.49 -5.04 6.26
N LEU A 194 17.27 -5.66 5.08
CA LEU A 194 17.79 -6.98 4.73
C LEU A 194 19.08 -6.92 3.89
N ALA A 195 19.21 -5.90 3.03
CA ALA A 195 20.24 -5.81 2.01
C ALA A 195 21.17 -4.59 2.11
N GLY A 196 20.92 -3.68 3.07
CA GLY A 196 21.72 -2.49 3.33
C GLY A 196 21.31 -1.23 2.54
N ASP A 197 21.89 -0.09 2.93
CA ASP A 197 21.50 1.24 2.45
C ASP A 197 21.68 1.43 0.93
N ASP A 198 22.77 0.90 0.35
CA ASP A 198 23.02 0.98 -1.10
C ASP A 198 21.94 0.24 -1.90
N ALA A 199 21.45 -0.89 -1.37
CA ALA A 199 20.38 -1.69 -1.96
C ALA A 199 19.05 -0.95 -1.86
N ARG A 200 18.75 -0.36 -0.69
CA ARG A 200 17.58 0.50 -0.48
C ARG A 200 17.52 1.65 -1.48
N GLU A 201 18.60 2.43 -1.61
CA GLU A 201 18.63 3.58 -2.51
C GLU A 201 18.48 3.17 -3.97
N SER A 202 19.12 2.06 -4.35
CA SER A 202 19.02 1.52 -5.70
C SER A 202 17.62 0.99 -5.98
N PHE A 203 17.02 0.25 -5.06
CA PHE A 203 15.66 -0.23 -5.16
C PHE A 203 14.68 0.94 -5.31
N LEU A 204 14.71 1.93 -4.41
CA LEU A 204 13.77 3.06 -4.43
C LEU A 204 13.82 3.83 -5.76
N ARG A 205 15.03 4.05 -6.30
CA ARG A 205 15.19 4.76 -7.58
C ARG A 205 14.52 3.99 -8.72
N ASN A 206 14.82 2.70 -8.86
CA ASN A 206 14.22 1.87 -9.92
C ASN A 206 12.71 1.69 -9.69
N TRP A 207 12.27 1.56 -8.45
CA TRP A 207 10.86 1.39 -8.06
C TRP A 207 10.02 2.66 -8.33
N ARG A 208 10.61 3.85 -8.32
CA ARG A 208 9.90 5.07 -8.74
C ARG A 208 9.73 5.14 -10.25
N GLU A 209 10.70 4.60 -10.98
CA GLU A 209 10.73 4.62 -12.43
C GLU A 209 9.62 3.74 -13.04
N HIS A 210 9.40 2.53 -12.50
CA HIS A 210 8.34 1.65 -13.02
C HIS A 210 6.93 2.19 -12.79
N ILE A 211 6.71 2.97 -11.72
CA ILE A 211 5.43 3.65 -11.49
C ILE A 211 5.16 4.63 -12.64
N GLY A 212 6.18 5.36 -13.09
CA GLY A 212 6.09 6.25 -14.25
C GLY A 212 5.64 5.51 -15.50
N TYR A 213 6.21 4.34 -15.79
CA TYR A 213 5.82 3.54 -16.95
C TYR A 213 4.37 3.06 -16.91
N PHE A 214 3.83 2.72 -15.73
CA PHE A 214 2.40 2.41 -15.60
C PHE A 214 1.50 3.63 -15.78
N VAL A 215 1.95 4.82 -15.37
CA VAL A 215 1.24 6.09 -15.62
C VAL A 215 1.23 6.40 -17.11
N ASP A 216 2.38 6.26 -17.79
CA ASP A 216 2.50 6.45 -19.24
C ASP A 216 1.57 5.49 -20.00
N TYR A 217 1.56 4.21 -19.61
CA TYR A 217 0.64 3.22 -20.17
C TYR A 217 -0.83 3.62 -19.96
N ALA A 218 -1.19 4.08 -18.75
CA ALA A 218 -2.57 4.47 -18.43
C ALA A 218 -3.03 5.71 -19.19
N VAL A 219 -2.16 6.71 -19.34
CA VAL A 219 -2.43 7.91 -20.15
C VAL A 219 -2.61 7.51 -21.62
N ALA A 220 -1.70 6.70 -22.17
CA ALA A 220 -1.79 6.21 -23.55
C ALA A 220 -3.08 5.40 -23.80
N ALA A 221 -3.44 4.50 -22.86
CA ALA A 221 -4.68 3.73 -22.92
C ALA A 221 -5.93 4.63 -22.90
N SER A 222 -5.89 5.73 -22.13
CA SER A 222 -6.99 6.71 -22.08
C SER A 222 -7.21 7.44 -23.41
N GLU A 223 -6.14 7.64 -24.17
CA GLU A 223 -6.13 8.33 -25.46
C GLU A 223 -6.32 7.36 -26.64
N GLY A 224 -6.22 6.05 -26.38
CA GLY A 224 -6.23 5.02 -27.42
C GLY A 224 -4.95 5.00 -28.27
N ASP A 225 -3.83 5.49 -27.71
CA ASP A 225 -2.53 5.51 -28.37
C ASP A 225 -1.80 4.17 -28.19
N GLN A 226 -1.99 3.27 -29.15
CA GLN A 226 -1.37 1.96 -29.12
C GLN A 226 0.17 2.02 -29.19
N GLU A 227 0.76 2.99 -29.89
CA GLU A 227 2.22 3.07 -30.02
C GLU A 227 2.86 3.47 -28.67
N ALA A 228 2.24 4.41 -27.96
CA ALA A 228 2.66 4.77 -26.62
C ALA A 228 2.43 3.66 -25.59
N MET A 229 1.33 2.90 -25.69
CA MET A 229 1.10 1.71 -24.86
C MET A 229 2.18 0.64 -25.08
N ASP A 230 2.50 0.34 -26.35
CA ASP A 230 3.53 -0.65 -26.70
C ASP A 230 4.93 -0.22 -26.19
N GLN A 231 5.23 1.09 -26.23
CA GLN A 231 6.47 1.63 -25.70
C GLN A 231 6.55 1.51 -24.17
N ALA A 232 5.49 1.92 -23.45
CA ALA A 232 5.45 1.81 -21.99
C ALA A 232 5.53 0.34 -21.52
N GLU A 233 4.91 -0.59 -22.25
CA GLU A 233 5.07 -2.03 -21.98
C GLU A 233 6.53 -2.48 -22.18
N ALA A 234 7.19 -2.05 -23.26
CA ALA A 234 8.60 -2.37 -23.50
C ALA A 234 9.52 -1.86 -22.38
N ASP A 235 9.29 -0.63 -21.91
CA ASP A 235 10.04 -0.03 -20.81
C ASP A 235 9.80 -0.79 -19.49
N LEU A 236 8.57 -1.24 -19.23
CA LEU A 236 8.24 -2.14 -18.12
C LEU A 236 8.99 -3.47 -18.21
N ARG A 237 9.11 -4.08 -19.40
CA ARG A 237 9.88 -5.33 -19.57
C ARG A 237 11.37 -5.12 -19.32
N GLU A 238 11.95 -4.02 -19.80
CA GLU A 238 13.34 -3.70 -19.51
C GLU A 238 13.58 -3.47 -18.00
N TYR A 239 12.62 -2.82 -17.34
CA TYR A 239 12.61 -2.68 -15.88
C TYR A 239 12.58 -4.06 -15.18
N THR A 240 11.73 -5.01 -15.61
CA THR A 240 11.66 -6.33 -14.97
C THR A 240 12.94 -7.14 -15.13
N ASP A 241 13.66 -7.00 -16.25
CA ASP A 241 15.01 -7.56 -16.44
C ASP A 241 16.02 -6.90 -15.47
N GLY A 242 15.98 -5.57 -15.35
CA GLY A 242 16.87 -4.80 -14.48
C GLY A 242 16.70 -5.13 -13.00
N VAL A 243 15.47 -5.22 -12.52
CA VAL A 243 15.15 -5.54 -11.12
C VAL A 243 15.48 -7.00 -10.80
N GLY A 244 15.27 -7.93 -11.73
CA GLY A 244 15.70 -9.32 -11.59
C GLY A 244 17.21 -9.43 -11.40
N ALA A 245 17.98 -8.74 -12.25
CA ALA A 245 19.43 -8.68 -12.12
C ALA A 245 19.91 -7.95 -10.85
N PHE A 246 19.14 -6.99 -10.33
CA PHE A 246 19.41 -6.35 -9.06
C PHE A 246 19.28 -7.33 -7.88
N PHE A 247 18.16 -8.06 -7.79
CA PHE A 247 17.95 -8.99 -6.69
C PHE A 247 18.93 -10.16 -6.73
N ASP A 248 19.19 -10.73 -7.90
CA ASP A 248 20.17 -11.82 -8.07
C ASP A 248 21.56 -11.45 -7.54
N ARG A 249 22.04 -10.24 -7.84
CA ARG A 249 23.31 -9.75 -7.31
C ARG A 249 23.25 -9.43 -5.83
N THR A 250 22.15 -8.87 -5.36
CA THR A 250 21.99 -8.39 -3.98
C THR A 250 21.87 -9.55 -2.99
N THR A 251 21.31 -10.66 -3.43
CA THR A 251 21.12 -11.86 -2.61
C THR A 251 22.13 -12.96 -2.90
N ASP A 252 23.23 -12.66 -3.61
CA ASP A 252 24.24 -13.63 -4.03
C ASP A 252 23.66 -14.89 -4.74
N GLY A 253 22.56 -14.70 -5.47
CA GLY A 253 21.87 -15.74 -6.25
C GLY A 253 20.76 -16.49 -5.51
N GLU A 254 20.44 -16.15 -4.26
CA GLU A 254 19.29 -16.72 -3.54
C GLU A 254 17.95 -16.28 -4.16
N LEU A 255 17.93 -15.16 -4.89
CA LEU A 255 16.84 -14.73 -5.76
C LEU A 255 17.28 -14.76 -7.23
N PRO A 256 17.07 -15.86 -7.96
CA PRO A 256 17.47 -15.95 -9.35
C PRO A 256 16.80 -14.87 -10.20
N ALA A 257 17.58 -14.17 -11.04
CA ALA A 257 17.06 -13.09 -11.88
C ALA A 257 15.84 -13.52 -12.71
N GLU A 258 15.89 -14.72 -13.30
CA GLU A 258 14.80 -15.27 -14.12
C GLU A 258 13.47 -15.38 -13.34
N SER A 259 13.51 -15.84 -12.09
CA SER A 259 12.31 -16.00 -11.26
C SER A 259 11.69 -14.66 -10.88
N ILE A 260 12.52 -13.66 -10.58
CA ILE A 260 12.06 -12.30 -10.27
C ILE A 260 11.48 -11.63 -11.52
N THR A 261 12.18 -11.71 -12.65
CA THR A 261 11.72 -11.17 -13.92
C THR A 261 10.40 -11.80 -14.35
N GLU A 262 10.23 -13.12 -14.23
CA GLU A 262 8.97 -13.81 -14.53
C GLU A 262 7.83 -13.33 -13.62
N SER A 263 8.07 -13.24 -12.30
CA SER A 263 7.07 -12.76 -11.35
C SER A 263 6.64 -11.32 -11.64
N PHE A 264 7.59 -10.42 -11.89
CA PHE A 264 7.30 -9.02 -12.21
C PHE A 264 6.64 -8.86 -13.58
N ASN A 265 6.96 -9.70 -14.56
CA ASN A 265 6.25 -9.71 -15.84
C ASN A 265 4.79 -10.10 -15.68
N GLY A 266 4.47 -11.06 -14.81
CA GLY A 266 3.08 -11.36 -14.48
C GLY A 266 2.38 -10.20 -13.75
N HIS A 267 3.10 -9.43 -12.93
CA HIS A 267 2.56 -8.21 -12.32
C HIS A 267 2.25 -7.15 -13.39
N VAL A 268 3.17 -6.93 -14.34
CA VAL A 268 2.95 -6.05 -15.49
C VAL A 268 1.68 -6.46 -16.23
N ASP A 269 1.57 -7.73 -16.63
CA ASP A 269 0.42 -8.24 -17.39
C ASP A 269 -0.91 -8.06 -16.65
N THR A 270 -0.94 -8.34 -15.35
CA THR A 270 -2.16 -8.27 -14.54
C THR A 270 -2.56 -6.83 -14.25
N LEU A 271 -1.60 -5.93 -14.02
CA LEU A 271 -1.88 -4.53 -13.75
C LEU A 271 -2.26 -3.77 -15.02
N THR A 272 -1.61 -4.02 -16.17
CA THR A 272 -2.03 -3.41 -17.45
C THR A 272 -3.43 -3.88 -17.85
N ALA A 273 -3.78 -5.15 -17.63
CA ALA A 273 -5.15 -5.63 -17.85
C ALA A 273 -6.19 -4.91 -16.95
N ALA A 274 -5.82 -4.57 -15.71
CA ALA A 274 -6.66 -3.76 -14.83
C ALA A 274 -6.78 -2.32 -15.35
N ILE A 275 -5.69 -1.72 -15.81
CA ILE A 275 -5.66 -0.39 -16.42
C ILE A 275 -6.53 -0.34 -17.68
N ASP A 276 -6.41 -1.30 -18.59
CA ASP A 276 -7.24 -1.41 -19.79
C ASP A 276 -8.72 -1.48 -19.44
N SER A 277 -9.07 -2.28 -18.43
CA SER A 277 -10.45 -2.42 -17.96
C SER A 277 -10.97 -1.12 -17.34
N MET A 278 -10.13 -0.37 -16.61
CA MET A 278 -10.46 0.95 -16.08
C MET A 278 -10.69 1.96 -17.22
N ALA A 279 -9.80 2.01 -18.21
CA ALA A 279 -9.90 2.88 -19.37
C ALA A 279 -11.14 2.59 -20.22
N ALA A 280 -11.53 1.32 -20.35
CA ALA A 280 -12.74 0.88 -21.03
C ALA A 280 -14.03 1.09 -20.22
N GLY A 281 -13.94 1.37 -18.91
CA GLY A 281 -15.08 1.43 -18.00
C GLY A 281 -15.74 0.06 -17.77
N ASP A 282 -14.96 -1.02 -17.87
CA ASP A 282 -15.45 -2.39 -17.73
C ASP A 282 -15.76 -2.74 -16.27
N ALA A 283 -16.83 -3.52 -16.08
CA ALA A 283 -17.23 -3.99 -14.75
C ALA A 283 -16.17 -4.87 -14.06
N ASP A 284 -15.24 -5.43 -14.84
CA ASP A 284 -14.19 -6.32 -14.38
C ASP A 284 -12.93 -5.57 -13.88
N ALA A 285 -12.89 -4.23 -13.98
CA ALA A 285 -11.73 -3.43 -13.58
C ALA A 285 -11.26 -3.72 -12.15
N PHE A 286 -12.19 -3.77 -11.19
CA PHE A 286 -11.85 -4.06 -9.79
C PHE A 286 -11.47 -5.53 -9.56
N SER A 287 -12.05 -6.48 -10.31
CA SER A 287 -11.61 -7.88 -10.21
C SER A 287 -10.22 -8.09 -10.81
N ASN A 288 -9.87 -7.37 -11.88
CA ASN A 288 -8.54 -7.41 -12.46
C ASN A 288 -7.52 -6.72 -11.55
N LEU A 289 -7.88 -5.60 -10.92
CA LEU A 289 -7.02 -4.96 -9.93
C LEU A 289 -6.77 -5.87 -8.72
N LYS A 290 -7.81 -6.57 -8.23
CA LYS A 290 -7.64 -7.59 -7.19
C LYS A 290 -6.74 -8.74 -7.66
N MET A 291 -6.88 -9.20 -8.91
CA MET A 291 -6.01 -10.24 -9.47
C MET A 291 -4.55 -9.79 -9.52
N ALA A 292 -4.29 -8.53 -9.89
CA ALA A 292 -2.95 -7.95 -9.84
C ALA A 292 -2.41 -7.92 -8.40
N ALA A 293 -3.23 -7.53 -7.43
CA ALA A 293 -2.85 -7.52 -6.03
C ALA A 293 -2.53 -8.94 -5.50
N ASP A 294 -3.37 -9.92 -5.84
CA ASP A 294 -3.17 -11.33 -5.48
C ASP A 294 -1.87 -11.88 -6.11
N HIS A 295 -1.55 -11.50 -7.36
CA HIS A 295 -0.32 -11.90 -8.04
C HIS A 295 0.95 -11.38 -7.33
N VAL A 296 0.98 -10.10 -6.93
CA VAL A 296 2.15 -9.57 -6.20
C VAL A 296 2.26 -10.17 -4.80
N VAL A 297 1.13 -10.49 -4.15
CA VAL A 297 1.15 -11.25 -2.88
C VAL A 297 1.78 -12.64 -3.06
N GLU A 298 1.46 -13.35 -4.15
CA GLU A 298 2.13 -14.62 -4.48
C GLU A 298 3.64 -14.41 -4.74
N GLY A 299 4.00 -13.39 -5.52
CA GLY A 299 5.39 -13.01 -5.78
C GLY A 299 6.18 -12.63 -4.52
N SER A 300 5.52 -12.06 -3.50
CA SER A 300 6.15 -11.71 -2.23
C SER A 300 6.71 -12.94 -1.49
N ALA A 301 6.24 -14.15 -1.80
CA ALA A 301 6.74 -15.39 -1.20
C ALA A 301 8.15 -15.66 -1.67
N VAL A 302 8.33 -15.65 -2.99
CA VAL A 302 9.60 -15.85 -3.67
C VAL A 302 10.60 -14.80 -3.20
N MET A 303 10.20 -13.53 -3.17
CA MET A 303 11.08 -12.45 -2.71
C MET A 303 11.50 -12.60 -1.25
N THR A 304 10.55 -12.93 -0.37
CA THR A 304 10.85 -13.11 1.05
C THR A 304 11.78 -14.29 1.26
N GLU A 305 11.55 -15.42 0.59
CA GLU A 305 12.39 -16.61 0.67
C GLU A 305 13.87 -16.27 0.40
N GLY A 306 14.19 -15.67 -0.74
CA GLY A 306 15.59 -15.36 -1.04
C GLY A 306 16.17 -14.17 -0.26
N LEU A 307 15.37 -13.16 0.11
CA LEU A 307 15.86 -12.05 0.96
C LEU A 307 16.18 -12.52 2.38
N THR A 308 15.29 -13.30 2.99
CA THR A 308 15.51 -13.85 4.35
C THR A 308 16.65 -14.86 4.36
N ALA A 309 16.79 -15.68 3.32
CA ALA A 309 17.92 -16.59 3.14
C ALA A 309 19.25 -15.83 3.03
N ALA A 310 19.31 -14.78 2.20
CA ALA A 310 20.50 -13.95 2.04
C ALA A 310 20.87 -13.19 3.32
N ALA A 311 19.87 -12.71 4.07
CA ALA A 311 20.06 -12.03 5.35
C ALA A 311 20.38 -13.01 6.51
N GLY A 312 20.14 -14.31 6.33
CA GLY A 312 20.35 -15.33 7.36
C GLY A 312 19.38 -15.23 8.53
N LEU A 313 18.14 -14.82 8.28
CA LEU A 313 17.11 -14.66 9.32
C LEU A 313 16.62 -15.99 9.90
N GLU A 314 16.14 -15.97 11.14
CA GLU A 314 15.55 -17.14 11.78
C GLU A 314 14.12 -17.39 11.30
N GLY A 315 13.81 -18.66 10.98
CA GLY A 315 12.48 -19.10 10.55
C GLY A 315 12.45 -19.60 9.10
N ASP A 316 11.26 -20.00 8.66
CA ASP A 316 10.99 -20.38 7.26
C ASP A 316 9.82 -19.53 6.76
N PRO A 317 10.05 -18.63 5.78
CA PRO A 317 9.02 -17.73 5.26
C PRO A 317 7.91 -18.45 4.48
N SER A 318 8.06 -19.76 4.28
CA SER A 318 7.17 -20.65 3.55
C SER A 318 6.62 -21.79 4.42
N ASP A 319 6.86 -21.78 5.74
CA ASP A 319 6.21 -22.76 6.63
C ASP A 319 4.69 -22.55 6.74
N GLU A 320 3.96 -23.58 7.15
CA GLU A 320 2.49 -23.56 7.16
C GLU A 320 1.92 -22.47 8.10
N ALA A 321 2.58 -22.17 9.22
CA ALA A 321 2.15 -21.14 10.15
C ALA A 321 2.40 -19.73 9.57
N THR A 322 3.53 -19.53 8.90
CA THR A 322 3.85 -18.31 8.16
C THR A 322 2.89 -18.07 7.01
N GLU A 323 2.50 -19.12 6.27
CA GLU A 323 1.54 -18.99 5.17
C GLU A 323 0.14 -18.61 5.66
N VAL A 324 -0.27 -19.10 6.84
CA VAL A 324 -1.50 -18.64 7.51
C VAL A 324 -1.41 -17.14 7.82
N ARG A 325 -0.27 -16.68 8.35
CA ARG A 325 -0.05 -15.25 8.62
C ARG A 325 -0.14 -14.42 7.35
N ALA A 326 0.58 -14.79 6.29
CA ALA A 326 0.57 -14.08 5.01
C ALA A 326 -0.83 -14.03 4.38
N THR A 327 -1.56 -15.15 4.43
CA THR A 327 -2.96 -15.22 3.96
C THR A 327 -3.88 -14.29 4.74
N LEU A 328 -3.73 -14.23 6.06
CA LEU A 328 -4.49 -13.31 6.91
C LEU A 328 -4.11 -11.86 6.61
N THR A 329 -2.83 -11.56 6.44
CA THR A 329 -2.36 -10.22 6.10
C THR A 329 -2.96 -9.73 4.77
N ALA A 330 -2.99 -10.58 3.74
CA ALA A 330 -3.56 -10.21 2.44
C ALA A 330 -5.10 -10.15 2.42
N GLY A 331 -5.76 -10.70 3.44
CA GLY A 331 -7.22 -10.85 3.49
C GLY A 331 -7.95 -9.95 4.50
N LEU A 332 -7.21 -9.22 5.34
CA LEU A 332 -7.71 -8.36 6.41
C LEU A 332 -7.64 -6.88 6.01
#